data_AF-A0A4R0NED0-F1
#
_entry.id   AF-A0A4R0NED0-F1
#
_cell.length_a   1.000
_cell.length_b   1.000
_cell.length_c   1.000
_cell.angle_alpha   90.00
_cell.angle_beta   90.00
_cell.angle_gamma   90.00
#
_symmetry.space_group_name_H-M   'P 1'
#
loop_
_entity.id
_entity.type
_entity.pdbx_description
1 polymer ?
#
loop_
_entity_poly.entity_id
_entity_poly.type
_entity_poly.pdbx_seq_one_letter_code
_entity_poly.pdbx_strand_id
1 'polypeptide(L)'
;MRNQDQKTRNYSDQASCAHAWAHQLTPCGKASNFFFDGASIYSYGRHFPIATLDGNRAFFTTRNYSVSTSAHKSLVRSAISDKEIIYVQFLPVSDEKITSESPFIKKNVDFWIESITSEVRNFLEKPKKTLLLKSIDEQIYLLQSLVRAFSGDASQDLITLLESPVLKQAAELITSRHALKEIRDRKRNASRLVTFEKSVLEWENGIIGTLKTTHPIDPNLSYLRLGSAKDHIETSKGIKVPLQEARYFWMYICQMMGITGMKHTFRILNFQVQEINPEFIRVGCHTIPVLQINKIARQLEWISTQV
;
A
#
# COMPACT_ATOMS: atom_id res chain seq x y z
N MET A 1 -23.10 7.14 38.52
CA MET A 1 -23.95 8.28 38.93
C MET A 1 -24.29 9.09 37.67
N ARG A 2 -25.56 9.38 37.41
CA ARG A 2 -25.99 10.14 36.22
C ARG A 2 -25.67 11.63 36.45
N ASN A 3 -24.79 12.21 35.63
CA ASN A 3 -24.71 13.66 35.49
C ASN A 3 -25.89 14.13 34.61
N GLN A 4 -27.06 14.23 35.23
CA GLN A 4 -28.13 15.08 34.70
C GLN A 4 -27.72 16.52 35.03
N ASP A 5 -27.72 17.41 34.03
CA ASP A 5 -27.40 18.86 34.07
C ASP A 5 -26.05 19.34 33.48
N GLN A 6 -25.48 18.61 32.51
CA GLN A 6 -24.46 19.20 31.63
C GLN A 6 -25.08 19.63 30.28
N LYS A 7 -25.04 20.95 30.01
CA LYS A 7 -25.61 21.54 28.79
C LYS A 7 -24.82 21.06 27.56
N THR A 8 -25.50 20.33 26.67
CA THR A 8 -24.90 19.85 25.41
C THR A 8 -24.42 21.01 24.54
N ARG A 9 -23.17 20.95 24.10
CA ARG A 9 -22.60 21.96 23.19
C ARG A 9 -23.00 21.66 21.73
N ASN A 10 -23.58 22.65 21.06
CA ASN A 10 -23.87 22.57 19.63
C ASN A 10 -22.67 23.09 18.83
N TYR A 11 -22.23 22.33 17.83
CA TYR A 11 -21.17 22.70 16.89
C TYR A 11 -21.77 23.02 15.52
N SER A 12 -21.15 23.96 14.80
CA SER A 12 -21.55 24.36 13.44
C SER A 12 -21.40 23.24 12.42
N ASP A 13 -20.42 22.37 12.62
CA ASP A 13 -20.06 21.31 11.69
C ASP A 13 -19.55 20.05 12.42
N GLN A 14 -19.58 18.93 11.71
CA GLN A 14 -19.26 17.61 12.25
C GLN A 14 -17.76 17.42 12.50
N ALA A 15 -16.90 18.11 11.76
CA ALA A 15 -15.45 18.01 11.95
C ALA A 15 -15.04 18.68 13.26
N SER A 16 -15.54 19.89 13.53
CA SER A 16 -15.37 20.59 14.80
C SER A 16 -15.91 19.77 15.97
N CYS A 17 -17.07 19.13 15.80
CA CYS A 17 -17.64 18.22 16.81
C CYS A 17 -16.72 17.00 17.07
N ALA A 18 -16.13 16.41 16.03
CA ALA A 18 -15.22 15.27 16.16
C ALA A 18 -13.91 15.65 16.85
N HIS A 19 -13.31 16.79 16.50
CA HIS A 19 -12.10 17.31 17.16
C HIS A 19 -12.35 17.65 18.63
N ALA A 20 -13.49 18.27 18.94
CA ALA A 20 -13.82 18.57 20.32
C ALA A 20 -13.97 17.31 21.19
N TRP A 21 -14.52 16.23 20.64
CA TRP A 21 -14.55 14.92 21.29
C TRP A 21 -13.15 14.31 21.43
N ALA A 22 -12.34 14.30 20.36
CA ALA A 22 -11.02 13.69 20.35
C ALA A 22 -10.05 14.31 21.38
N HIS A 23 -10.22 15.61 21.65
CA HIS A 23 -9.45 16.35 22.66
C HIS A 23 -10.21 16.54 23.98
N GLN A 24 -11.39 15.92 24.14
CA GLN A 24 -12.22 15.99 25.35
C GLN A 24 -12.47 17.44 25.84
N LEU A 25 -12.69 18.37 24.92
CA LEU A 25 -12.85 19.82 25.22
C LEU A 25 -14.13 20.14 26.01
N THR A 26 -15.14 19.29 25.86
CA THR A 26 -16.42 19.37 26.58
C THR A 26 -16.90 17.95 26.87
N PRO A 27 -17.75 17.72 27.89
CA PRO A 27 -18.23 16.39 28.22
C PRO A 27 -19.26 15.82 27.22
N CYS A 28 -20.04 16.67 26.55
CA CYS A 28 -21.00 16.24 25.53
C CYS A 28 -21.17 17.29 24.43
N GLY A 29 -21.44 16.84 23.21
CA GLY A 29 -21.50 17.72 22.05
C GLY A 29 -22.25 17.12 20.86
N LYS A 30 -22.81 17.98 20.00
CA LYS A 30 -23.63 17.54 18.85
C LYS A 30 -23.47 18.47 17.63
N ALA A 31 -23.48 17.88 16.45
CA ALA A 31 -23.64 18.51 15.15
C ALA A 31 -24.57 17.65 14.26
N SER A 32 -25.83 18.08 14.08
CA SER A 32 -26.84 17.30 13.35
C SER A 32 -27.01 15.89 13.94
N ASN A 33 -26.99 14.83 13.11
CA ASN A 33 -27.08 13.42 13.53
C ASN A 33 -25.75 12.84 14.06
N PHE A 34 -24.76 13.67 14.37
CA PHE A 34 -23.44 13.25 14.84
C PHE A 34 -23.18 13.89 16.21
N PHE A 35 -22.86 13.08 17.22
CA PHE A 35 -22.75 13.58 18.59
C PHE A 35 -21.86 12.69 19.44
N PHE A 36 -21.37 13.21 20.56
CA PHE A 36 -20.61 12.46 21.55
C PHE A 36 -21.13 12.72 22.96
N ASP A 37 -20.87 11.75 23.82
CA ASP A 37 -21.21 11.76 25.23
C ASP A 37 -20.08 11.04 25.99
N GLY A 38 -19.38 11.79 26.84
CA GLY A 38 -18.16 11.36 27.51
C GLY A 38 -17.10 10.89 26.51
N ALA A 39 -16.64 9.65 26.71
CA ALA A 39 -15.59 9.06 25.90
C ALA A 39 -16.05 8.57 24.53
N SER A 40 -17.36 8.50 24.25
CA SER A 40 -17.91 7.85 23.06
C SER A 40 -18.55 8.80 22.06
N ILE A 41 -18.31 8.58 20.76
CA ILE A 41 -18.90 9.35 19.65
C ILE A 41 -19.75 8.47 18.75
N TYR A 42 -20.88 9.00 18.26
CA TYR A 42 -21.98 8.26 17.67
C TYR A 42 -22.45 8.86 16.33
N SER A 43 -23.01 8.00 15.49
CA SER A 43 -23.71 8.34 14.25
C SER A 43 -25.19 8.02 14.38
N TYR A 44 -26.07 8.97 14.08
CA TYR A 44 -27.55 8.91 14.15
C TYR A 44 -28.15 8.65 15.53
N GLY A 45 -27.63 7.69 16.28
CA GLY A 45 -28.10 7.35 17.61
C GLY A 45 -27.13 6.44 18.34
N ARG A 46 -27.42 6.17 19.62
CA ARG A 46 -26.56 5.36 20.50
C ARG A 46 -26.40 3.90 20.05
N HIS A 47 -27.24 3.43 19.13
CA HIS A 47 -27.14 2.10 18.52
C HIS A 47 -25.95 1.96 17.54
N PHE A 48 -25.37 3.09 17.10
CA PHE A 48 -24.20 3.13 16.24
C PHE A 48 -23.08 4.01 16.83
N PRO A 49 -22.36 3.51 17.85
CA PRO A 49 -21.11 4.12 18.28
C PRO A 49 -20.05 3.97 17.17
N ILE A 50 -19.32 5.05 16.89
CA ILE A 50 -18.21 5.07 15.94
C ILE A 50 -16.89 4.76 16.65
N ALA A 51 -16.64 5.41 17.79
CA ALA A 51 -15.42 5.22 18.55
C ALA A 51 -15.58 5.56 20.04
N THR A 52 -14.68 5.02 20.86
CA THR A 52 -14.58 5.31 22.30
C THR A 52 -13.11 5.52 22.67
N LEU A 53 -12.83 6.56 23.47
CA LEU A 53 -11.50 6.88 23.97
C LEU A 53 -11.18 6.14 25.27
N ASP A 54 -9.91 5.76 25.43
CA ASP A 54 -9.32 5.27 26.68
C ASP A 54 -7.87 5.77 26.77
N GLY A 55 -7.69 6.94 27.39
CA GLY A 55 -6.40 7.63 27.41
C GLY A 55 -5.90 7.95 25.98
N ASN A 56 -4.74 7.41 25.62
CA ASN A 56 -4.15 7.58 24.28
C ASN A 56 -4.74 6.62 23.24
N ARG A 57 -5.57 5.66 23.65
CA ARG A 57 -6.18 4.66 22.77
C ARG A 57 -7.54 5.13 22.30
N ALA A 58 -7.87 4.79 21.05
CA ALA A 58 -9.19 4.99 20.48
C ALA A 58 -9.68 3.67 19.89
N PHE A 59 -10.66 3.07 20.55
CA PHE A 59 -11.38 1.92 20.00
C PHE A 59 -12.29 2.41 18.88
N PHE A 60 -12.18 1.86 17.69
CA PHE A 60 -12.85 2.36 16.49
C PHE A 60 -13.63 1.25 15.79
N THR A 61 -14.88 1.52 15.40
CA THR A 61 -15.74 0.47 14.85
C THR A 61 -15.35 0.01 13.43
N THR A 62 -15.32 -1.30 13.23
CA THR A 62 -15.26 -1.93 11.90
C THR A 62 -16.63 -2.00 11.22
N ARG A 63 -17.72 -1.80 11.96
CA ARG A 63 -19.08 -1.88 11.42
C ARG A 63 -19.33 -0.81 10.37
N ASN A 64 -20.06 -1.18 9.32
CA ASN A 64 -20.59 -0.25 8.32
C ASN A 64 -22.12 -0.19 8.46
N TYR A 65 -22.71 0.95 8.08
CA TYR A 65 -24.16 1.14 8.19
C TYR A 65 -24.73 1.88 6.97
N SER A 66 -24.17 3.04 6.63
CA SER A 66 -24.61 3.86 5.48
C SER A 66 -23.45 4.69 4.91
N VAL A 67 -23.64 5.28 3.72
CA VAL A 67 -22.66 6.19 3.09
C VAL A 67 -22.33 7.37 4.00
N SER A 68 -23.33 8.00 4.62
CA SER A 68 -23.13 9.09 5.58
C SER A 68 -22.37 8.64 6.83
N THR A 69 -22.58 7.39 7.27
CA THR A 69 -21.82 6.81 8.38
C THR A 69 -20.34 6.65 8.01
N SER A 70 -20.04 6.28 6.76
CA SER A 70 -18.66 6.24 6.28
C SER A 70 -18.00 7.62 6.31
N ALA A 71 -18.73 8.68 5.96
CA ALA A 71 -18.24 10.06 6.07
C ALA A 71 -17.97 10.45 7.53
N HIS A 72 -18.90 10.17 8.45
CA HIS A 72 -18.69 10.41 9.88
C HIS A 72 -17.47 9.64 10.41
N LYS A 73 -17.31 8.37 10.03
CA LYS A 73 -16.14 7.55 10.38
C LYS A 73 -14.83 8.19 9.91
N SER A 74 -14.79 8.74 8.69
CA SER A 74 -13.62 9.45 8.18
C SER A 74 -13.29 10.69 9.02
N LEU A 75 -14.29 11.50 9.37
CA LEU A 75 -14.09 12.68 10.23
C LEU A 75 -13.55 12.30 11.60
N VAL A 76 -14.14 11.27 12.23
CA VAL A 76 -13.66 10.76 13.53
C VAL A 76 -12.21 10.28 13.42
N ARG A 77 -11.89 9.51 12.37
CA ARG A 77 -10.54 8.99 12.14
C ARG A 77 -9.51 10.11 11.97
N SER A 78 -9.85 11.16 11.24
CA SER A 78 -9.00 12.33 11.10
C SER A 78 -8.80 13.07 12.43
N ALA A 79 -9.83 13.14 13.28
CA ALA A 79 -9.74 13.81 14.57
C ALA A 79 -8.88 13.07 15.60
N ILE A 80 -8.66 11.76 15.44
CA ILE A 80 -7.86 10.91 16.34
C ILE A 80 -6.54 10.45 15.71
N SER A 81 -6.03 11.15 14.69
CA SER A 81 -4.83 10.73 13.95
C SER A 81 -3.57 10.67 14.81
N ASP A 82 -3.56 11.35 15.96
CA ASP A 82 -2.52 11.37 16.98
C ASP A 82 -2.64 10.21 17.99
N LYS A 83 -3.71 9.42 17.94
CA LYS A 83 -4.01 8.36 18.93
C LYS A 83 -3.66 6.96 18.42
N GLU A 84 -3.54 6.02 19.35
CA GLU A 84 -3.43 4.59 19.04
C GLU A 84 -4.83 4.06 18.65
N ILE A 85 -5.07 3.84 17.35
CA ILE A 85 -6.36 3.36 16.85
C ILE A 85 -6.43 1.83 16.91
N ILE A 86 -7.40 1.30 17.66
CA ILE A 86 -7.65 -0.13 17.81
C ILE A 86 -9.02 -0.43 17.20
N TYR A 87 -9.02 -1.18 16.10
CA TYR A 87 -10.27 -1.51 15.40
C TYR A 87 -11.01 -2.66 16.07
N VAL A 88 -12.30 -2.47 16.36
CA VAL A 88 -13.17 -3.44 17.04
C VAL A 88 -14.54 -3.51 16.38
N GLN A 89 -15.19 -4.67 16.43
CA GLN A 89 -16.57 -4.86 15.99
C GLN A 89 -17.57 -4.25 16.98
N PHE A 90 -17.35 -4.46 18.27
CA PHE A 90 -18.19 -3.95 19.36
C PHE A 90 -17.39 -2.96 20.19
N LEU A 91 -17.98 -1.81 20.46
CA LEU A 91 -17.39 -0.77 21.32
C LEU A 91 -17.80 -1.00 22.78
N PRO A 92 -16.98 -0.52 23.74
CA PRO A 92 -17.34 -0.51 25.15
C PRO A 92 -18.63 0.27 25.39
N VAL A 93 -19.40 -0.13 26.41
CA VAL A 93 -20.71 0.46 26.75
C VAL A 93 -20.64 1.24 28.06
N SER A 94 -19.47 1.34 28.70
CA SER A 94 -19.26 2.05 29.97
C SER A 94 -18.07 3.01 29.89
N ASP A 95 -18.10 4.02 30.76
CA ASP A 95 -16.98 4.95 31.02
C ASP A 95 -15.96 4.36 32.02
N GLU A 96 -16.04 3.06 32.30
CA GLU A 96 -15.09 2.38 33.19
C GLU A 96 -13.75 2.17 32.50
N LYS A 97 -12.69 2.10 33.31
CA LYS A 97 -11.34 1.82 32.81
C LYS A 97 -11.35 0.50 32.05
N ILE A 98 -10.87 0.54 30.81
CA ILE A 98 -10.84 -0.64 29.95
C ILE A 98 -9.64 -1.50 30.31
N THR A 99 -9.91 -2.80 30.50
CA THR A 99 -8.93 -3.84 30.82
C THR A 99 -9.08 -5.01 29.84
N SER A 100 -8.11 -5.92 29.84
CA SER A 100 -8.17 -7.15 29.04
C SER A 100 -9.37 -8.06 29.41
N GLU A 101 -9.91 -7.93 30.62
CA GLU A 101 -11.07 -8.66 31.13
C GLU A 101 -12.41 -7.98 30.83
N SER A 102 -12.39 -6.80 30.21
CA SER A 102 -13.61 -6.05 29.90
C SER A 102 -14.55 -6.86 28.99
N PRO A 103 -15.86 -6.94 29.28
CA PRO A 103 -16.78 -7.83 28.55
C PRO A 103 -16.82 -7.62 27.03
N PHE A 104 -16.62 -6.38 26.56
CA PHE A 104 -16.58 -6.10 25.12
C PHE A 104 -15.35 -6.71 24.43
N ILE A 105 -14.22 -6.87 25.13
CA ILE A 105 -13.01 -7.52 24.61
C ILE A 105 -13.35 -8.96 24.27
N LYS A 106 -13.87 -9.72 25.25
CA LYS A 106 -14.33 -11.10 25.03
C LYS A 106 -15.34 -11.18 23.89
N LYS A 107 -16.30 -10.26 23.83
CA LYS A 107 -17.32 -10.23 22.77
C LYS A 107 -16.73 -10.03 21.35
N ASN A 108 -15.73 -9.16 21.20
CA ASN A 108 -15.03 -8.97 19.92
C ASN A 108 -14.26 -10.22 19.52
N VAL A 109 -13.56 -10.77 20.49
CA VAL A 109 -12.73 -11.95 20.34
C VAL A 109 -13.57 -13.16 19.93
N ASP A 110 -14.66 -13.46 20.65
CA ASP A 110 -15.60 -14.53 20.33
C ASP A 110 -16.14 -14.36 18.90
N PHE A 111 -16.57 -13.14 18.54
CA PHE A 111 -17.09 -12.84 17.20
C PHE A 111 -16.07 -13.11 16.09
N TRP A 112 -14.82 -12.67 16.25
CA TRP A 112 -13.79 -12.92 15.23
C TRP A 112 -13.44 -14.40 15.15
N ILE A 113 -13.36 -15.12 16.27
CA ILE A 113 -13.11 -16.57 16.24
C ILE A 113 -14.25 -17.32 15.54
N GLU A 114 -15.50 -17.02 15.87
CA GLU A 114 -16.66 -17.64 15.21
C GLU A 114 -16.68 -17.35 13.70
N SER A 115 -16.40 -16.10 13.33
CA SER A 115 -16.35 -15.67 11.93
C SER A 115 -15.21 -16.34 11.16
N ILE A 116 -13.98 -16.35 11.71
CA ILE A 116 -12.83 -17.05 11.14
C ILE A 116 -13.12 -18.54 11.02
N THR A 117 -13.68 -19.17 12.05
CA THR A 117 -14.04 -20.61 12.03
C THR A 117 -15.02 -20.91 10.90
N SER A 118 -16.05 -20.08 10.74
CA SER A 118 -17.03 -20.21 9.66
C SER A 118 -16.40 -20.02 8.28
N GLU A 119 -15.55 -19.01 8.11
CA GLU A 119 -14.89 -18.72 6.84
C GLU A 119 -13.84 -19.77 6.46
N VAL A 120 -13.09 -20.31 7.42
CA VAL A 120 -12.17 -21.43 7.22
C VAL A 120 -12.94 -22.67 6.75
N ARG A 121 -14.04 -23.03 7.43
CA ARG A 121 -14.90 -24.15 7.00
C ARG A 121 -15.41 -23.94 5.57
N ASN A 122 -15.95 -22.75 5.29
CA ASN A 122 -16.44 -22.39 3.96
C ASN A 122 -15.34 -22.43 2.89
N PHE A 123 -14.10 -22.07 3.24
CA PHE A 123 -12.97 -22.11 2.34
C PHE A 123 -12.54 -23.56 2.06
N LEU A 124 -12.50 -24.42 3.07
CA LEU A 124 -12.19 -25.84 2.91
C LEU A 124 -13.21 -26.56 2.02
N GLU A 125 -14.50 -26.23 2.16
CA GLU A 125 -15.55 -26.74 1.28
C GLU A 125 -15.45 -26.17 -0.15
N LYS A 126 -15.06 -24.90 -0.28
CA LYS A 126 -15.05 -24.17 -1.56
C LYS A 126 -13.72 -23.40 -1.76
N PRO A 127 -12.59 -24.09 -2.03
CA PRO A 127 -11.25 -23.46 -2.06
C PRO A 127 -11.05 -22.41 -3.15
N LYS A 128 -11.95 -22.34 -4.13
CA LYS A 128 -11.94 -21.31 -5.18
C LYS A 128 -12.38 -19.93 -4.66
N LYS A 129 -13.04 -19.84 -3.50
CA LYS A 129 -13.49 -18.57 -2.88
C LYS A 129 -12.34 -17.83 -2.21
N THR A 130 -11.37 -17.39 -3.00
CA THR A 130 -10.14 -16.74 -2.51
C THR A 130 -10.36 -15.44 -1.71
N LEU A 131 -11.50 -14.77 -1.90
CA LEU A 131 -11.88 -13.61 -1.08
C LEU A 131 -12.06 -13.96 0.40
N LEU A 132 -12.41 -15.21 0.73
CA LEU A 132 -12.51 -15.66 2.12
C LEU A 132 -11.16 -15.60 2.82
N LEU A 133 -10.06 -16.01 2.15
CA LEU A 133 -8.73 -15.92 2.75
C LEU A 133 -8.32 -14.48 3.07
N LYS A 134 -8.72 -13.52 2.23
CA LYS A 134 -8.48 -12.09 2.50
C LYS A 134 -9.27 -11.63 3.73
N SER A 135 -10.53 -12.04 3.84
CA SER A 135 -11.38 -11.74 4.99
C SER A 135 -10.83 -12.34 6.28
N ILE A 136 -10.39 -13.61 6.23
CA ILE A 136 -9.76 -14.32 7.36
C ILE A 136 -8.48 -13.58 7.79
N ASP A 137 -7.61 -13.24 6.84
CA ASP A 137 -6.36 -12.52 7.12
C ASP A 137 -6.61 -11.15 7.78
N GLU A 138 -7.56 -10.38 7.25
CA GLU A 138 -7.99 -9.10 7.83
C GLU A 138 -8.51 -9.28 9.27
N GLN A 139 -9.31 -10.31 9.55
CA GLN A 139 -9.83 -10.59 10.89
C GLN A 139 -8.75 -11.06 11.87
N ILE A 140 -7.80 -11.89 11.42
CA ILE A 140 -6.65 -12.29 12.23
C ILE A 140 -5.82 -11.06 12.60
N TYR A 141 -5.57 -10.15 11.66
CA TYR A 141 -4.87 -8.91 11.92
C TYR A 141 -5.58 -8.06 12.99
N LEU A 142 -6.90 -7.91 12.89
CA LEU A 142 -7.71 -7.17 13.87
C LEU A 142 -7.64 -7.81 15.27
N LEU A 143 -7.79 -9.13 15.35
CA LEU A 143 -7.70 -9.88 16.60
C LEU A 143 -6.32 -9.71 17.25
N GLN A 144 -5.25 -9.89 16.48
CA GLN A 144 -3.89 -9.68 16.98
C GLN A 144 -3.64 -8.23 17.38
N SER A 145 -4.18 -7.26 16.65
CA SER A 145 -4.09 -5.83 17.01
C SER A 145 -4.77 -5.53 18.34
N LEU A 146 -5.94 -6.14 18.58
CA LEU A 146 -6.64 -6.00 19.85
C LEU A 146 -5.82 -6.60 21.00
N VAL A 147 -5.31 -7.83 20.84
CA VAL A 147 -4.50 -8.46 21.90
C VAL A 147 -3.18 -7.70 22.15
N ARG A 148 -2.54 -7.17 21.09
CA ARG A 148 -1.33 -6.33 21.21
C ARG A 148 -1.58 -5.08 22.04
N ALA A 149 -2.73 -4.44 21.90
CA ALA A 149 -3.08 -3.28 22.70
C ALA A 149 -3.11 -3.57 24.21
N PHE A 150 -3.25 -4.83 24.62
CA PHE A 150 -3.22 -5.23 26.03
C PHE A 150 -1.94 -5.99 26.41
N SER A 151 -0.92 -6.03 25.56
CA SER A 151 0.35 -6.73 25.88
C SER A 151 1.02 -6.09 27.10
N GLY A 152 1.13 -6.85 28.19
CA GLY A 152 1.52 -6.39 29.53
C GLY A 152 0.49 -6.77 30.60
N ASP A 153 -0.81 -6.68 30.25
CA ASP A 153 -1.97 -7.05 31.09
C ASP A 153 -2.88 -8.07 30.38
N ALA A 154 -2.42 -8.69 29.29
CA ALA A 154 -3.22 -9.62 28.50
C ALA A 154 -3.58 -10.83 29.37
N SER A 155 -4.87 -11.13 29.49
CA SER A 155 -5.31 -12.31 30.24
C SER A 155 -4.80 -13.59 29.58
N GLN A 156 -4.57 -14.62 30.39
CA GLN A 156 -4.14 -15.94 29.90
C GLN A 156 -5.13 -16.51 28.88
N ASP A 157 -6.42 -16.19 29.02
CA ASP A 157 -7.47 -16.59 28.08
C ASP A 157 -7.25 -16.00 26.68
N LEU A 158 -6.88 -14.71 26.59
CA LEU A 158 -6.60 -14.06 25.31
C LEU A 158 -5.37 -14.66 24.63
N ILE A 159 -4.32 -14.97 25.41
CA ILE A 159 -3.10 -15.59 24.91
C ILE A 159 -3.41 -17.00 24.38
N THR A 160 -4.09 -17.82 25.19
CA THR A 160 -4.46 -19.20 24.84
C THR A 160 -5.29 -19.24 23.56
N LEU A 161 -6.17 -18.25 23.36
CA LEU A 161 -7.01 -18.19 22.18
C LEU A 161 -6.24 -17.86 20.90
N LEU A 162 -5.19 -17.03 20.97
CA LEU A 162 -4.30 -16.78 19.84
C LEU A 162 -3.59 -18.06 19.38
N GLU A 163 -3.45 -19.05 20.27
CA GLU A 163 -2.85 -20.35 19.98
C GLU A 163 -3.87 -21.42 19.55
N SER A 164 -5.14 -21.03 19.39
CA SER A 164 -6.22 -21.96 19.05
C SER A 164 -5.96 -22.69 17.73
N PRO A 165 -6.42 -23.96 17.61
CA PRO A 165 -6.22 -24.76 16.40
C PRO A 165 -6.76 -24.10 15.13
N VAL A 166 -7.86 -23.35 15.24
CA VAL A 166 -8.47 -22.68 14.08
C VAL A 166 -7.59 -21.56 13.55
N LEU A 167 -6.93 -20.78 14.40
CA LEU A 167 -6.02 -19.71 13.97
C LEU A 167 -4.75 -20.28 13.35
N LYS A 168 -4.24 -21.40 13.87
CA LYS A 168 -3.11 -22.13 13.27
C LYS A 168 -3.47 -22.64 11.87
N GLN A 169 -4.62 -23.30 11.73
CA GLN A 169 -5.12 -23.77 10.43
C GLN A 169 -5.33 -22.60 9.45
N ALA A 170 -5.89 -21.48 9.91
CA ALA A 170 -6.08 -20.30 9.07
C ALA A 170 -4.74 -19.73 8.56
N ALA A 171 -3.73 -19.61 9.44
CA ALA A 171 -2.39 -19.15 9.08
C ALA A 171 -1.71 -20.06 8.05
N GLU A 172 -1.85 -21.38 8.20
CA GLU A 172 -1.34 -22.38 7.25
C GLU A 172 -2.00 -22.25 5.87
N LEU A 173 -3.34 -22.06 5.83
CA LEU A 173 -4.08 -21.87 4.58
C LEU A 173 -3.66 -20.59 3.86
N ILE A 174 -3.50 -19.49 4.59
CA ILE A 174 -3.02 -18.20 4.06
C ILE A 174 -1.61 -18.40 3.47
N THR A 175 -0.68 -18.93 4.26
CA THR A 175 0.72 -19.16 3.84
C THR A 175 0.80 -20.03 2.59
N SER A 176 0.09 -21.16 2.58
CA SER A 176 0.02 -22.07 1.44
C SER A 176 -0.52 -21.37 0.19
N ARG A 177 -1.52 -20.50 0.35
CA ARG A 177 -2.10 -19.76 -0.78
C ARG A 177 -1.16 -18.71 -1.32
N HIS A 178 -0.43 -18.00 -0.46
CA HIS A 178 0.60 -17.04 -0.84
C HIS A 178 1.72 -17.73 -1.64
N ALA A 179 2.23 -18.87 -1.16
CA ALA A 179 3.23 -19.66 -1.88
C ALA A 179 2.73 -20.10 -3.28
N LEU A 180 1.49 -20.59 -3.38
CA LEU A 180 0.89 -20.95 -4.68
C LEU A 180 0.70 -19.75 -5.61
N LYS A 181 0.37 -18.57 -5.06
CA LYS A 181 0.27 -17.34 -5.83
C LYS A 181 1.63 -16.92 -6.36
N GLU A 182 2.68 -16.97 -5.55
CA GLU A 182 4.04 -16.66 -5.98
C GLU A 182 4.53 -17.59 -7.10
N ILE A 183 4.32 -18.90 -6.97
CA ILE A 183 4.69 -19.86 -8.02
C ILE A 183 3.99 -19.52 -9.33
N ARG A 184 2.68 -19.22 -9.27
CA ARG A 184 1.89 -18.83 -10.44
C ARG A 184 2.38 -17.51 -11.04
N ASP A 185 2.66 -16.52 -10.20
CA ASP A 185 3.13 -15.21 -10.63
C ASP A 185 4.53 -15.32 -11.25
N ARG A 186 5.44 -16.13 -10.70
CA ARG A 186 6.75 -16.44 -11.30
C ARG A 186 6.60 -17.06 -12.68
N LYS A 187 5.76 -18.10 -12.85
CA LYS A 187 5.52 -18.73 -14.15
C LYS A 187 4.94 -17.72 -15.16
N ARG A 188 3.95 -16.92 -14.75
CA ARG A 188 3.35 -15.89 -15.61
C ARG A 188 4.37 -14.81 -15.99
N ASN A 189 5.20 -14.37 -15.04
CA ASN A 189 6.22 -13.36 -15.26
C ASN A 189 7.31 -13.88 -16.22
N ALA A 190 7.74 -15.14 -16.08
CA ALA A 190 8.67 -15.77 -17.02
C ALA A 190 8.11 -15.79 -18.45
N SER A 191 6.85 -16.21 -18.64
CA SER A 191 6.22 -16.17 -19.97
C SER A 191 6.09 -14.76 -20.55
N ARG A 192 5.85 -13.76 -19.69
CA ARG A 192 5.83 -12.34 -20.11
C ARG A 192 7.20 -11.85 -20.54
N LEU A 193 8.27 -12.24 -19.85
CA LEU A 193 9.64 -11.89 -20.22
C LEU A 193 9.99 -12.43 -21.61
N VAL A 194 9.70 -13.71 -21.89
CA VAL A 194 9.92 -14.31 -23.22
C VAL A 194 9.13 -13.57 -24.31
N THR A 195 7.86 -13.25 -24.04
CA THR A 195 7.03 -12.48 -25.00
C THR A 195 7.57 -11.07 -25.23
N PHE A 196 8.07 -10.44 -24.17
CA PHE A 196 8.65 -9.11 -24.23
C PHE A 196 9.97 -9.10 -25.00
N GLU A 197 10.85 -10.07 -24.79
CA GLU A 197 12.10 -10.21 -25.57
C GLU A 197 11.82 -10.30 -27.07
N LYS A 198 10.79 -11.07 -27.47
CA LYS A 198 10.33 -11.10 -28.86
C LYS A 198 9.87 -9.72 -29.35
N SER A 199 9.10 -9.00 -28.52
CA SER A 199 8.62 -7.65 -28.84
C SER A 199 9.76 -6.63 -28.95
N VAL A 200 10.82 -6.77 -28.14
CA VAL A 200 12.05 -5.96 -28.24
C VAL A 200 12.69 -6.16 -29.62
N LEU A 201 12.86 -7.41 -30.06
CA LEU A 201 13.44 -7.71 -31.37
C LEU A 201 12.57 -7.17 -32.52
N GLU A 202 11.25 -7.35 -32.45
CA GLU A 202 10.32 -6.78 -33.44
C GLU A 202 10.41 -5.25 -33.47
N TRP A 203 10.53 -4.60 -32.31
CA TRP A 203 10.65 -3.15 -32.22
C TRP A 203 12.01 -2.66 -32.75
N GLU A 204 13.12 -3.30 -32.38
CA GLU A 204 14.45 -2.95 -32.86
C GLU A 204 14.55 -3.06 -34.39
N ASN A 205 13.87 -4.03 -34.99
CA ASN A 205 13.79 -4.22 -36.45
C ASN A 205 12.73 -3.35 -37.14
N GLY A 206 12.02 -2.50 -36.40
CA GLY A 206 11.00 -1.60 -36.96
C GLY A 206 9.68 -2.26 -37.36
N ILE A 207 9.46 -3.54 -37.01
CA ILE A 207 8.20 -4.26 -37.27
C ILE A 207 7.05 -3.63 -36.47
N ILE A 208 7.33 -3.23 -35.23
CA ILE A 208 6.37 -2.51 -34.38
C ILE A 208 6.87 -1.10 -34.06
N GLY A 209 5.92 -0.14 -34.01
CA GLY A 209 6.23 1.27 -33.76
C GLY A 209 6.50 1.59 -32.28
N THR A 210 5.94 0.82 -31.35
CA THR A 210 6.01 1.10 -29.91
C THR A 210 6.32 -0.16 -29.10
N LEU A 211 7.20 -0.04 -28.10
CA LEU A 211 7.49 -1.11 -27.15
C LEU A 211 6.77 -0.85 -25.81
N LYS A 212 5.85 -1.74 -25.43
CA LYS A 212 5.12 -1.63 -24.17
C LYS A 212 5.84 -2.39 -23.06
N THR A 213 6.16 -1.70 -21.97
CA THR A 213 6.71 -2.30 -20.74
C THR A 213 5.58 -2.54 -19.74
N THR A 214 5.45 -3.75 -19.22
CA THR A 214 4.52 -4.09 -18.12
C THR A 214 5.21 -4.95 -17.08
N HIS A 215 4.72 -4.99 -15.84
CA HIS A 215 5.31 -5.83 -14.78
C HIS A 215 5.47 -7.29 -15.27
N PRO A 216 6.68 -7.88 -15.17
CA PRO A 216 7.78 -7.53 -14.26
C PRO A 216 8.84 -6.56 -14.81
N ILE A 217 8.66 -6.02 -16.02
CA ILE A 217 9.67 -5.18 -16.67
C ILE A 217 9.67 -3.79 -16.03
N ASP A 218 10.86 -3.27 -15.72
CA ASP A 218 11.02 -1.91 -15.20
C ASP A 218 10.45 -0.89 -16.21
N PRO A 219 9.44 -0.07 -15.82
CA PRO A 219 8.86 0.92 -16.70
C PRO A 219 9.86 2.01 -17.14
N ASN A 220 10.97 2.21 -16.43
CA ASN A 220 12.01 3.17 -16.77
C ASN A 220 13.04 2.61 -17.77
N LEU A 221 13.07 1.28 -17.95
CA LEU A 221 13.99 0.63 -18.88
C LEU A 221 13.70 1.08 -20.32
N SER A 222 14.76 1.46 -21.02
CA SER A 222 14.69 2.00 -22.37
C SER A 222 15.67 1.28 -23.29
N TYR A 223 15.15 0.85 -24.44
CA TYR A 223 15.90 0.21 -25.53
C TYR A 223 16.18 1.21 -26.64
N LEU A 224 17.20 0.96 -27.45
CA LEU A 224 17.62 1.84 -28.53
C LEU A 224 17.51 1.14 -29.89
N ARG A 225 17.16 1.88 -30.93
CA ARG A 225 17.27 1.45 -32.32
C ARG A 225 17.74 2.60 -33.21
N LEU A 226 18.30 2.28 -34.37
CA LEU A 226 18.51 3.28 -35.42
C LEU A 226 17.19 3.53 -36.14
N GLY A 227 16.89 4.80 -36.42
CA GLY A 227 15.76 5.16 -37.27
C GLY A 227 15.89 4.53 -38.66
N SER A 228 14.77 4.32 -39.36
CA SER A 228 14.77 3.64 -40.67
C SER A 228 15.64 4.33 -41.72
N ALA A 229 15.74 5.66 -41.67
CA ALA A 229 16.61 6.46 -42.55
C ALA A 229 18.07 6.56 -42.04
N LYS A 230 18.40 5.93 -40.90
CA LYS A 230 19.71 5.95 -40.23
C LYS A 230 20.24 7.36 -39.95
N ASP A 231 19.35 8.30 -39.64
CA ASP A 231 19.64 9.73 -39.37
C ASP A 231 19.52 10.09 -37.88
N HIS A 232 18.92 9.22 -37.06
CA HIS A 232 18.75 9.40 -35.63
C HIS A 232 18.75 8.06 -34.87
N ILE A 233 18.97 8.13 -33.57
CA ILE A 233 18.73 7.03 -32.62
C ILE A 233 17.36 7.26 -31.98
N GLU A 234 16.53 6.23 -31.93
CA GLU A 234 15.24 6.26 -31.27
C GLU A 234 15.25 5.42 -30.00
N THR A 235 14.65 5.93 -28.92
CA THR A 235 14.41 5.17 -27.70
C THR A 235 13.05 4.48 -27.75
N SER A 236 12.90 3.37 -27.02
CA SER A 236 11.64 2.64 -26.89
C SER A 236 10.50 3.44 -26.25
N LYS A 237 10.81 4.63 -25.74
CA LYS A 237 9.87 5.59 -25.17
C LYS A 237 9.53 6.74 -26.12
N GLY A 238 9.96 6.65 -27.38
CA GLY A 238 9.60 7.57 -28.46
C GLY A 238 10.47 8.83 -28.55
N ILE A 239 11.59 8.90 -27.84
CA ILE A 239 12.55 10.01 -27.97
C ILE A 239 13.44 9.74 -29.18
N LYS A 240 13.57 10.72 -30.05
CA LYS A 240 14.45 10.67 -31.23
C LYS A 240 15.62 11.62 -31.02
N VAL A 241 16.83 11.09 -31.08
CA VAL A 241 18.08 11.80 -30.86
C VAL A 241 18.84 11.87 -32.19
N PRO A 242 19.08 13.07 -32.75
CA PRO A 242 19.91 13.24 -33.94
C PRO A 242 21.32 12.63 -33.75
N LEU A 243 21.91 12.04 -34.79
CA LEU A 243 23.19 11.35 -34.66
C LEU A 243 24.34 12.24 -34.15
N GLN A 244 24.33 13.53 -34.51
CA GLN A 244 25.35 14.47 -34.03
C GLN A 244 25.29 14.63 -32.49
N GLU A 245 24.09 14.85 -31.95
CA GLU A 245 23.86 14.95 -30.51
C GLU A 245 24.21 13.65 -29.79
N ALA A 246 23.82 12.52 -30.37
CA ALA A 246 24.16 11.21 -29.85
C ALA A 246 25.67 10.95 -29.84
N ARG A 247 26.41 11.44 -30.85
CA ARG A 247 27.87 11.30 -30.91
C ARG A 247 28.56 12.13 -29.83
N TYR A 248 28.12 13.36 -29.57
CA TYR A 248 28.65 14.16 -28.46
C TYR A 248 28.37 13.49 -27.12
N PHE A 249 27.16 12.95 -26.95
CA PHE A 249 26.82 12.24 -25.73
C PHE A 249 27.65 10.96 -25.57
N TRP A 250 27.87 10.19 -26.64
CA TRP A 250 28.76 9.02 -26.61
C TRP A 250 30.18 9.37 -26.14
N MET A 251 30.77 10.45 -26.65
CA MET A 251 32.09 10.91 -26.21
C MET A 251 32.10 11.27 -24.71
N TYR A 252 31.05 11.94 -24.24
CA TYR A 252 30.87 12.24 -22.82
C TYR A 252 30.76 10.96 -21.97
N ILE A 253 29.99 9.98 -22.43
CA ILE A 253 29.85 8.67 -21.77
C ILE A 253 31.21 7.98 -21.63
N CYS A 254 31.98 7.89 -22.71
CA CYS A 254 33.33 7.29 -22.68
C CYS A 254 34.24 7.97 -21.67
N GLN A 255 34.17 9.30 -21.56
CA GLN A 255 35.01 10.07 -20.63
C GLN A 255 34.61 9.90 -19.17
N MET A 256 33.31 9.69 -18.90
CA MET A 256 32.76 9.55 -17.55
C MET A 256 32.70 8.10 -17.06
N MET A 257 32.88 7.12 -17.95
CA MET A 257 32.78 5.70 -17.63
C MET A 257 33.81 5.33 -16.55
N GLY A 258 33.34 4.74 -15.44
CA GLY A 258 34.20 4.35 -14.31
C GLY A 258 34.48 5.46 -13.30
N ILE A 259 34.03 6.69 -13.53
CA ILE A 259 34.11 7.80 -12.56
C ILE A 259 32.86 7.76 -11.66
N THR A 260 33.04 7.52 -10.37
CA THR A 260 31.94 7.45 -9.39
C THR A 260 31.82 8.74 -8.57
N GLY A 261 30.62 9.06 -8.09
CA GLY A 261 30.38 10.18 -7.17
C GLY A 261 30.42 11.59 -7.80
N MET A 262 30.64 11.70 -9.11
CA MET A 262 30.61 12.99 -9.81
C MET A 262 29.18 13.39 -10.18
N LYS A 263 28.85 14.67 -9.98
CA LYS A 263 27.59 15.24 -10.47
C LYS A 263 27.70 15.54 -11.97
N HIS A 264 26.88 14.89 -12.79
CA HIS A 264 26.82 15.17 -14.22
C HIS A 264 26.12 16.51 -14.51
N THR A 265 26.73 17.36 -15.33
CA THR A 265 26.14 18.62 -15.83
C THR A 265 25.65 18.51 -17.26
N PHE A 266 26.01 17.44 -17.97
CA PHE A 266 25.63 17.22 -19.36
C PHE A 266 24.12 17.06 -19.52
N ARG A 267 23.58 17.67 -20.59
CA ARG A 267 22.19 17.49 -21.01
C ARG A 267 22.19 16.96 -22.43
N ILE A 268 21.38 15.94 -22.68
CA ILE A 268 21.09 15.46 -24.01
C ILE A 268 19.67 15.91 -24.38
N LEU A 269 19.56 16.70 -25.45
CA LEU A 269 18.34 17.46 -25.74
C LEU A 269 17.93 18.25 -24.49
N ASN A 270 16.69 18.05 -24.02
CA ASN A 270 16.16 18.72 -22.83
C ASN A 270 16.34 17.91 -21.54
N PHE A 271 17.02 16.77 -21.57
CA PHE A 271 17.08 15.83 -20.45
C PHE A 271 18.44 15.85 -19.75
N GLN A 272 18.40 15.89 -18.41
CA GLN A 272 19.57 15.86 -17.56
C GLN A 272 20.12 14.44 -17.44
N VAL A 273 21.42 14.26 -17.63
CA VAL A 273 22.13 13.04 -17.27
C VAL A 273 22.23 12.98 -15.76
N GLN A 274 21.76 11.89 -15.16
CA GLN A 274 21.72 11.70 -13.71
C GLN A 274 22.82 10.75 -13.24
N GLU A 275 23.12 9.72 -14.02
CA GLU A 275 24.03 8.65 -13.62
C GLU A 275 24.65 7.99 -14.85
N ILE A 276 25.96 7.71 -14.79
CA ILE A 276 26.68 6.88 -15.75
C ILE A 276 27.47 5.86 -14.93
N ASN A 277 27.24 4.58 -15.18
CA ASN A 277 28.02 3.49 -14.57
C ASN A 277 28.19 2.35 -15.60
N PRO A 278 29.00 1.31 -15.30
CA PRO A 278 29.26 0.22 -16.24
C PRO A 278 28.03 -0.61 -16.64
N GLU A 279 26.94 -0.57 -15.88
CA GLU A 279 25.73 -1.35 -16.15
C GLU A 279 24.71 -0.56 -16.97
N PHE A 280 24.48 0.72 -16.63
CA PHE A 280 23.47 1.56 -17.26
C PHE A 280 23.79 3.06 -17.20
N ILE A 281 23.02 3.81 -17.98
CA ILE A 281 22.99 5.28 -17.97
C ILE A 281 21.58 5.75 -17.67
N ARG A 282 21.45 6.70 -16.75
CA ARG A 282 20.18 7.30 -16.38
C ARG A 282 20.08 8.72 -16.92
N VAL A 283 19.05 8.96 -17.73
CA VAL A 283 18.75 10.26 -18.34
C VAL A 283 17.29 10.59 -18.07
N GLY A 284 17.03 11.62 -17.26
CA GLY A 284 15.68 11.89 -16.78
C GLY A 284 15.08 10.68 -16.05
N CYS A 285 13.91 10.20 -16.49
CA CYS A 285 13.28 8.98 -15.96
C CYS A 285 13.69 7.68 -16.68
N HIS A 286 14.61 7.75 -17.66
CA HIS A 286 14.96 6.59 -18.50
C HIS A 286 16.26 5.96 -18.01
N THR A 287 16.26 4.64 -17.95
CA THR A 287 17.44 3.80 -17.69
C THR A 287 17.80 3.07 -18.98
N ILE A 288 18.98 3.33 -19.53
CA ILE A 288 19.47 2.73 -20.77
C ILE A 288 20.64 1.80 -20.42
N PRO A 289 20.55 0.49 -20.65
CA PRO A 289 21.66 -0.43 -20.42
C PRO A 289 22.87 -0.08 -21.29
N VAL A 290 24.09 -0.15 -20.74
CA VAL A 290 25.32 0.11 -21.51
C VAL A 290 25.44 -0.83 -22.71
N LEU A 291 24.95 -2.08 -22.58
CA LEU A 291 24.87 -3.02 -23.71
C LEU A 291 24.09 -2.48 -24.91
N GLN A 292 23.00 -1.74 -24.70
CA GLN A 292 22.22 -1.11 -25.77
C GLN A 292 23.01 0.02 -26.44
N ILE A 293 23.74 0.80 -25.66
CA ILE A 293 24.57 1.90 -26.16
C ILE A 293 25.72 1.34 -27.01
N ASN A 294 26.42 0.33 -26.49
CA ASN A 294 27.53 -0.33 -27.19
C ASN A 294 27.06 -1.00 -28.49
N LYS A 295 25.86 -1.59 -28.50
CA LYS A 295 25.24 -2.14 -29.72
C LYS A 295 25.08 -1.06 -30.80
N ILE A 296 24.52 0.09 -30.45
CA ILE A 296 24.32 1.20 -31.41
C ILE A 296 25.66 1.80 -31.84
N ALA A 297 26.60 2.03 -30.91
CA ALA A 297 27.92 2.56 -31.22
C ALA A 297 28.68 1.68 -32.23
N ARG A 298 28.59 0.34 -32.10
CA ARG A 298 29.15 -0.61 -33.07
C ARG A 298 28.48 -0.49 -34.44
N GLN A 299 27.15 -0.37 -34.50
CA GLN A 299 26.43 -0.20 -35.77
C GLN A 299 26.77 1.11 -36.49
N LEU A 300 27.20 2.13 -35.76
CA LEU A 300 27.61 3.43 -36.27
C LEU A 300 29.14 3.59 -36.42
N GLU A 301 29.89 2.52 -36.16
CA GLU A 301 31.36 2.50 -36.23
C GLU A 301 32.02 3.58 -35.36
N TRP A 302 31.41 3.89 -34.21
CA TRP A 302 31.98 4.81 -33.24
C TRP A 302 33.06 4.10 -32.43
N ILE A 303 34.31 4.22 -32.90
CA ILE A 303 35.48 3.61 -32.26
C ILE A 303 35.74 4.29 -30.91
N SER A 304 35.84 3.49 -29.85
CA SER A 304 36.41 3.87 -28.55
C SER A 304 37.23 2.71 -28.03
N THR A 305 38.44 2.99 -27.53
CA THR A 305 39.33 2.00 -26.90
C THR A 305 39.05 1.81 -25.40
N GLN A 306 37.99 2.42 -24.85
CA GLN A 306 37.76 2.51 -23.40
C GLN A 306 36.34 2.12 -22.93
N VAL A 307 35.51 1.46 -23.76
CA VAL A 307 34.19 0.93 -23.35
C VAL A 307 34.00 -0.51 -23.82
#